data_AF-A0AAI9EC57-F1
#
_entry.id   AF-A0AAI9EC57-F1
#
_cell.length_a   1.000
_cell.length_b   1.000
_cell.length_c   1.000
_cell.angle_alpha   90.00
_cell.angle_beta   90.00
_cell.angle_gamma   90.00
#
_symmetry.space_group_name_H-M   'P 1'
#
loop_
_entity.id
_entity.type
_entity.pdbx_description
1 polymer ?
#
loop_
_entity_poly.entity_id
_entity_poly.type
_entity_poly.pdbx_seq_one_letter_code
_entity_poly.pdbx_strand_id
1 'polypeptide(L)'
;MAFLVDTTTAGISVAVLVLAASSYLLLRPTALVKWLQKKNYQYEVTFALYMLTPTEKFIFNSVLFLTVSLLLTATILYLPDHLMTMSRRAYYYCAGDNSAAAGLSRQAVTTATGWAQNAYAAVGGMNKSVVPSGNGTRRTV
;
A
#
# COMPACT_ATOMS: atom_id res chain seq x y z
N MET A 1 31.38 10.72 -28.95
CA MET A 1 30.69 11.86 -29.60
C MET A 1 29.26 11.52 -30.06
N ALA A 2 28.94 10.30 -30.51
CA ALA A 2 27.62 9.94 -31.07
C ALA A 2 26.46 9.85 -30.05
N PHE A 3 26.70 9.42 -28.82
CA PHE A 3 25.66 9.21 -27.79
C PHE A 3 24.92 10.48 -27.34
N LEU A 4 25.58 11.65 -27.42
CA LEU A 4 24.97 12.93 -27.03
C LEU A 4 24.03 13.47 -28.11
N VAL A 5 24.25 13.12 -29.39
CA VAL A 5 23.41 13.59 -30.50
C VAL A 5 22.03 12.93 -30.42
N ASP A 6 21.95 11.62 -30.18
CA ASP A 6 20.68 10.87 -30.14
C ASP A 6 19.71 11.33 -29.04
N THR A 7 20.22 11.74 -27.88
CA THR A 7 19.36 12.21 -26.77
C THR A 7 18.79 13.60 -27.05
N THR A 8 19.54 14.45 -27.77
CA THR A 8 19.08 15.79 -28.14
C THR A 8 18.07 15.79 -29.29
N THR A 9 18.26 14.94 -30.31
CA THR A 9 17.30 14.78 -31.42
C THR A 9 16.00 14.10 -30.97
N ALA A 10 16.06 13.13 -30.05
CA ALA A 10 14.87 12.56 -29.43
C ALA A 10 14.12 13.60 -28.57
N GLY A 11 14.83 14.44 -27.81
CA GLY A 11 14.20 15.51 -27.03
C GLY A 11 13.50 16.57 -27.88
N ILE A 12 14.14 17.01 -28.97
CA ILE A 12 13.58 18.02 -29.88
C ILE A 12 12.33 17.49 -30.59
N SER A 13 12.34 16.24 -31.05
CA SER A 13 11.18 15.64 -31.73
C SER A 13 9.96 15.49 -30.80
N VAL A 14 10.17 15.07 -29.55
CA VAL A 14 9.09 15.02 -28.54
C VAL A 14 8.58 16.43 -28.22
N ALA A 15 9.45 17.41 -28.07
CA ALA A 15 9.05 18.80 -27.82
C ALA A 15 8.21 19.38 -28.98
N VAL A 16 8.60 19.12 -30.23
CA VAL A 16 7.84 19.56 -31.42
C VAL A 16 6.46 18.90 -31.48
N LEU A 17 6.35 17.61 -31.15
CA LEU A 17 5.06 16.91 -31.08
C LEU A 17 4.16 17.47 -29.97
N VAL A 18 4.71 17.77 -28.79
CA VAL A 18 3.96 18.36 -27.67
C VAL A 18 3.50 19.77 -28.00
N LEU A 19 4.34 20.58 -28.65
CA LEU A 19 3.98 21.92 -29.11
C LEU A 19 2.93 21.87 -30.22
N ALA A 20 3.07 21.00 -31.22
CA ALA A 20 2.09 20.84 -32.29
C ALA A 20 0.74 20.33 -31.76
N ALA A 21 0.75 19.38 -30.81
CA ALA A 21 -0.46 18.91 -30.12
C ALA A 21 -1.11 20.03 -29.30
N SER A 22 -0.31 20.83 -28.59
CA SER A 22 -0.78 21.99 -27.83
C SER A 22 -1.37 23.06 -28.75
N SER A 23 -0.73 23.38 -29.88
CA SER A 23 -1.25 24.29 -30.89
C SER A 23 -2.55 23.80 -31.50
N TYR A 24 -2.66 22.50 -31.80
CA TYR A 24 -3.89 21.88 -32.32
C TYR A 24 -5.03 21.88 -31.29
N LEU A 25 -4.70 21.68 -30.00
CA LEU A 25 -5.65 21.75 -28.89
C LEU A 25 -6.13 23.18 -28.63
N LEU A 26 -5.24 24.17 -28.75
CA LEU A 26 -5.53 25.59 -28.63
C LEU A 26 -6.27 26.18 -29.85
N LEU A 27 -6.14 25.60 -31.04
CA LEU A 27 -6.89 25.99 -32.26
C LEU A 27 -8.35 25.50 -32.28
N ARG A 28 -8.73 24.60 -31.36
CA ARG A 28 -10.09 24.07 -31.20
C ARG A 28 -10.79 24.54 -29.91
N PRO A 29 -10.66 25.81 -29.47
CA PRO A 29 -11.25 26.23 -28.19
C PRO A 29 -12.78 26.19 -28.25
N THR A 30 -13.36 26.42 -29.44
CA THR A 30 -14.81 26.42 -29.66
C THR A 30 -15.44 25.03 -29.59
N ALA A 31 -14.70 23.96 -29.93
CA ALA A 31 -15.21 22.59 -29.85
C ALA A 31 -15.32 22.13 -28.39
N LEU A 32 -14.30 22.42 -27.58
CA LEU A 32 -14.30 22.13 -26.14
C LEU A 32 -15.33 22.98 -25.41
N VAL A 33 -15.44 24.27 -25.72
CA VAL A 33 -16.46 25.16 -25.11
C VAL A 33 -17.87 24.71 -25.47
N LYS A 34 -18.14 24.37 -26.74
CA LYS A 34 -19.46 23.84 -27.15
C LYS A 34 -19.77 22.49 -26.50
N TRP A 35 -18.76 21.64 -26.32
CA TRP A 35 -18.89 20.36 -25.63
C TRP A 35 -19.17 20.56 -24.13
N LEU A 36 -18.45 21.48 -23.48
CA LEU A 36 -18.68 21.90 -22.09
C LEU A 36 -20.05 22.52 -21.89
N GLN A 37 -20.51 23.37 -22.82
CA GLN A 37 -21.86 23.94 -22.81
C GLN A 37 -22.92 22.85 -22.92
N LYS A 38 -22.74 21.87 -23.79
CA LYS A 38 -23.67 20.72 -23.92
C LYS A 38 -23.70 19.86 -22.66
N LYS A 39 -22.56 19.71 -21.99
CA LYS A 39 -22.47 19.00 -20.70
C LYS A 39 -23.14 19.79 -19.58
N ASN A 40 -22.92 21.10 -19.49
CA ASN A 40 -23.65 21.98 -18.57
C ASN A 40 -25.16 21.87 -18.74
N TYR A 41 -25.67 21.84 -19.98
CA TYR A 41 -27.10 21.65 -20.26
C TYR A 41 -27.67 20.33 -19.74
N GLN A 42 -26.89 19.24 -19.78
CA GLN A 42 -27.31 17.95 -19.24
C GLN A 42 -27.23 17.87 -17.72
N TYR A 43 -26.29 18.59 -17.10
CA TYR A 43 -26.27 18.80 -15.66
C TYR A 43 -27.54 19.55 -15.19
N GLU A 44 -28.17 20.35 -16.05
CA GLU A 44 -29.46 20.96 -15.74
C GLU A 44 -30.62 19.96 -15.70
N VAL A 45 -30.64 19.02 -16.64
CA VAL A 45 -31.80 18.14 -16.88
C VAL A 45 -31.82 16.87 -16.03
N THR A 46 -30.68 16.41 -15.51
CA THR A 46 -30.57 15.09 -14.85
C THR A 46 -30.11 15.12 -13.40
N PHE A 47 -29.70 16.28 -12.91
CA PHE A 47 -29.15 16.40 -11.57
C PHE A 47 -30.22 16.95 -10.62
N ALA A 48 -30.60 16.17 -9.60
CA ALA A 48 -31.62 16.57 -8.61
C ALA A 48 -31.28 17.88 -7.87
N LEU A 49 -30.00 18.29 -7.89
CA LEU A 49 -29.46 19.51 -7.31
C LEU A 49 -29.58 20.76 -8.21
N TYR A 50 -30.16 20.65 -9.42
CA TYR A 50 -30.30 21.80 -10.34
C TYR A 50 -31.44 22.76 -9.98
N MET A 51 -32.44 22.29 -9.22
CA MET A 51 -33.64 23.07 -8.84
C MET A 51 -33.37 24.13 -7.74
N LEU A 52 -32.21 24.07 -7.10
CA LEU A 52 -31.76 25.06 -6.12
C LEU A 52 -31.20 26.29 -6.85
N THR A 53 -31.51 27.49 -6.38
CA THR A 53 -31.15 28.79 -7.02
C THR A 53 -29.64 28.85 -7.33
N PRO A 54 -29.17 29.46 -8.46
CA PRO A 54 -27.78 29.39 -8.92
C PRO A 54 -26.72 29.88 -7.93
N THR A 55 -27.09 30.72 -6.96
CA THR A 55 -26.25 31.14 -5.83
C THR A 55 -26.05 30.03 -4.78
N GLU A 56 -27.02 29.15 -4.61
CA GLU A 56 -26.99 28.03 -3.66
C GLU A 56 -26.18 26.84 -4.18
N LYS A 57 -26.08 26.68 -5.51
CA LYS A 57 -25.26 25.65 -6.18
C LYS A 57 -23.77 25.74 -5.80
N PHE A 58 -23.26 26.95 -5.56
CA PHE A 58 -21.87 27.16 -5.14
C PHE A 58 -21.61 26.60 -3.74
N ILE A 59 -22.54 26.87 -2.83
CA ILE A 59 -22.46 26.40 -1.43
C ILE A 59 -22.56 24.87 -1.41
N PHE A 60 -23.50 24.29 -2.16
CA PHE A 60 -23.65 22.84 -2.22
C PHE A 60 -22.44 22.14 -2.87
N ASN A 61 -21.91 22.69 -3.96
CA ASN A 61 -20.71 22.17 -4.61
C ASN A 61 -19.47 22.28 -3.70
N SER A 62 -19.39 23.33 -2.86
CA SER A 62 -18.33 23.46 -1.86
C SER A 62 -18.46 22.42 -0.74
N VAL A 63 -19.68 22.13 -0.27
CA VAL A 63 -19.94 21.08 0.73
C VAL A 63 -19.69 19.70 0.15
N LEU A 64 -20.05 19.46 -1.12
CA LEU A 64 -19.76 18.22 -1.83
C LEU A 64 -18.25 18.05 -2.03
N PHE A 65 -17.54 19.10 -2.45
CA PHE A 65 -16.08 19.08 -2.54
C PHE A 65 -15.42 18.86 -1.19
N LEU A 66 -15.94 19.47 -0.12
CA LEU A 66 -15.46 19.29 1.24
C LEU A 66 -15.68 17.85 1.71
N THR A 67 -16.89 17.30 1.54
CA THR A 67 -17.21 15.92 1.91
C THR A 67 -16.40 14.90 1.11
N VAL A 68 -16.25 15.09 -0.21
CA VAL A 68 -15.42 14.22 -1.05
C VAL A 68 -13.94 14.37 -0.71
N SER A 69 -13.42 15.57 -0.49
CA SER A 69 -12.01 15.75 -0.10
C SER A 69 -11.71 15.19 1.29
N LEU A 70 -12.62 15.37 2.25
CA LEU A 70 -12.58 14.74 3.57
C LEU A 70 -12.58 13.21 3.44
N LEU A 71 -13.48 12.67 2.62
CA LEU A 71 -13.59 11.23 2.38
C LEU A 71 -12.37 10.68 1.63
N LEU A 72 -11.85 11.41 0.64
CA LEU A 72 -10.67 11.00 -0.13
C LEU A 72 -9.43 10.98 0.76
N THR A 73 -9.25 12.00 1.60
CA THR A 73 -8.14 12.07 2.55
C THR A 73 -8.27 10.98 3.63
N ALA A 74 -9.48 10.76 4.16
CA ALA A 74 -9.76 9.66 5.07
C ALA A 74 -9.47 8.31 4.40
N THR A 75 -9.86 8.13 3.14
CA THR A 75 -9.59 6.90 2.39
C THR A 75 -8.09 6.73 2.17
N ILE A 76 -7.36 7.73 1.71
CA ILE A 76 -5.92 7.61 1.46
C ILE A 76 -5.15 7.31 2.75
N LEU A 77 -5.56 7.85 3.90
CA LEU A 77 -4.81 7.74 5.15
C LEU A 77 -5.26 6.57 6.04
N TYR A 78 -6.55 6.22 6.02
CA TYR A 78 -7.14 5.16 6.84
C TYR A 78 -7.37 3.85 6.08
N LEU A 79 -7.67 3.92 4.77
CA LEU A 79 -7.87 2.72 3.97
C LEU A 79 -6.63 1.83 3.84
N PRO A 80 -5.35 2.28 3.81
CA PRO A 80 -4.23 1.34 3.67
C PRO A 80 -4.17 0.34 4.83
N ASP A 81 -4.31 0.78 6.08
CA ASP A 81 -4.31 -0.12 7.25
C ASP A 81 -5.52 -1.08 7.20
N HIS A 82 -6.69 -0.56 6.81
CA HIS A 82 -7.90 -1.36 6.67
C HIS A 82 -7.86 -2.36 5.49
N LEU A 83 -7.19 -2.01 4.40
CA LEU A 83 -6.96 -2.88 3.23
C LEU A 83 -5.95 -3.98 3.55
N MET A 84 -4.95 -3.74 4.39
CA MET A 84 -3.97 -4.77 4.77
C MET A 84 -4.62 -5.89 5.59
N THR A 85 -5.50 -5.54 6.53
CA THR A 85 -6.25 -6.54 7.30
C THR A 85 -7.26 -7.31 6.45
N MET A 86 -7.96 -6.62 5.54
CA MET A 86 -8.94 -7.24 4.64
C MET A 86 -8.29 -8.09 3.55
N SER A 87 -7.16 -7.64 2.99
CA SER A 87 -6.39 -8.39 1.98
C SER A 87 -5.73 -9.64 2.55
N ARG A 88 -5.25 -9.64 3.81
CA ARG A 88 -4.70 -10.84 4.45
C ARG A 88 -5.74 -11.94 4.61
N ARG A 89 -6.99 -11.58 4.94
CA ARG A 89 -8.10 -12.54 5.00
C ARG A 89 -8.53 -12.97 3.59
N ALA A 90 -8.63 -12.04 2.64
CA ALA A 90 -8.93 -12.37 1.24
C ALA A 90 -7.89 -13.29 0.61
N TYR A 91 -6.60 -13.08 0.93
CA TYR A 91 -5.50 -13.92 0.49
C TYR A 91 -5.56 -15.32 1.13
N TYR A 92 -5.99 -15.43 2.39
CA TYR A 92 -6.21 -16.74 3.02
C TYR A 92 -7.27 -17.57 2.28
N TYR A 93 -8.35 -16.93 1.83
CA TYR A 93 -9.39 -17.61 1.03
C TYR A 93 -8.96 -17.86 -0.43
N CYS A 94 -8.11 -17.00 -1.00
CA CYS A 94 -7.69 -17.10 -2.40
C CYS A 94 -6.48 -18.03 -2.62
N ALA A 95 -5.50 -18.03 -1.70
CA ALA A 95 -4.29 -18.85 -1.77
C ALA A 95 -4.45 -20.26 -1.19
N GLY A 96 -5.68 -20.63 -0.80
CA GLY A 96 -6.17 -22.00 -0.65
C GLY A 96 -5.20 -23.02 -0.04
N ASP A 97 -5.41 -23.34 1.24
CA ASP A 97 -5.03 -24.60 1.90
C ASP A 97 -3.52 -24.84 2.18
N ASN A 98 -2.60 -24.37 1.34
CA ASN A 98 -1.17 -24.66 1.49
C ASN A 98 -0.48 -23.88 2.62
N SER A 99 -0.95 -22.66 2.92
CA SER A 99 -0.36 -21.81 3.96
C SER A 99 -0.80 -22.14 5.38
N ALA A 100 -1.98 -22.77 5.55
CA ALA A 100 -2.47 -23.21 6.87
C ALA A 100 -1.69 -24.44 7.36
N ALA A 101 -1.51 -25.44 6.50
CA ALA A 101 -0.70 -26.62 6.79
C ALA A 101 0.78 -26.27 7.05
N ALA A 102 1.35 -25.32 6.30
CA ALA A 102 2.72 -24.83 6.51
C ALA A 102 2.89 -24.03 7.82
N GLY A 103 1.85 -23.34 8.30
CA GLY A 103 1.86 -22.64 9.58
C GLY A 103 1.84 -23.59 10.77
N LEU A 104 0.98 -24.62 10.71
CA LEU A 104 0.87 -25.66 11.72
C LEU A 104 2.15 -26.48 11.85
N SER A 105 2.78 -26.84 10.72
CA SER A 105 4.06 -27.57 10.74
C SER A 105 5.20 -26.74 11.31
N ARG A 106 5.27 -25.43 11.02
CA ARG A 106 6.23 -24.52 11.64
C ARG A 106 6.04 -24.39 13.15
N GLN A 107 4.79 -24.28 13.61
CA GLN A 107 4.48 -24.21 15.03
C GLN A 107 4.84 -25.51 15.75
N ALA A 108 4.51 -26.67 15.17
CA ALA A 108 4.88 -27.98 15.70
C ALA A 108 6.41 -28.19 15.77
N VAL A 109 7.15 -27.73 14.78
CA VAL A 109 8.63 -27.77 14.80
C VAL A 109 9.18 -26.85 15.89
N THR A 110 8.68 -25.62 16.03
CA THR A 110 9.17 -24.68 17.04
C THR A 110 8.94 -25.16 18.47
N THR A 111 7.78 -25.76 18.75
CA THR A 111 7.52 -26.35 20.06
C THR A 111 8.50 -27.51 20.27
N ALA A 112 8.56 -28.49 19.37
CA ALA A 112 9.47 -29.63 19.48
C ALA A 112 10.95 -29.23 19.69
N THR A 113 11.43 -28.21 18.99
CA THR A 113 12.81 -27.69 19.19
C THR A 113 12.99 -27.05 20.56
N GLY A 114 11.98 -26.37 21.11
CA GLY A 114 12.03 -25.79 22.46
C GLY A 114 12.09 -26.87 23.55
N TRP A 115 11.31 -27.94 23.43
CA TRP A 115 11.39 -29.10 24.33
C TRP A 115 12.76 -29.78 24.26
N ALA A 116 13.31 -29.94 23.05
CA ALA A 116 14.64 -30.50 22.85
C ALA A 116 15.74 -29.64 23.48
N GLN A 117 15.72 -28.32 23.26
CA GLN A 117 16.70 -27.39 23.85
C GLN A 117 16.69 -27.41 25.39
N ASN A 118 15.49 -27.45 25.99
CA ASN A 118 15.34 -27.57 27.44
C ASN A 118 15.88 -28.91 27.96
N ALA A 119 15.69 -30.01 27.23
CA ALA A 119 16.24 -31.31 27.57
C ALA A 119 17.77 -31.34 27.47
N TYR A 120 18.36 -30.79 26.41
CA TYR A 120 19.82 -30.70 26.27
C TYR A 120 20.46 -29.83 27.35
N ALA A 121 19.82 -28.72 27.74
CA ALA A 121 20.28 -27.86 28.82
C ALA A 121 20.24 -28.56 30.19
N ALA A 122 19.19 -29.34 30.47
CA ALA A 122 19.07 -30.11 31.70
C ALA A 122 20.14 -31.21 31.81
N VAL A 123 20.44 -31.93 30.72
CA VAL A 123 21.49 -32.97 30.69
C VAL A 123 22.89 -32.36 30.79
N GLY A 124 23.16 -31.24 30.11
CA GLY A 124 24.43 -30.51 30.23
C GLY A 124 24.66 -29.94 31.64
N GLY A 125 23.59 -29.56 32.33
CA GLY A 125 23.61 -29.18 33.75
C GLY A 125 23.92 -30.35 34.69
N MET A 126 23.38 -31.54 34.41
CA MET A 126 23.64 -32.77 35.19
C MET A 126 25.09 -33.23 35.09
N ASN A 127 25.75 -33.09 33.94
CA ASN A 127 27.17 -33.51 33.80
C ASN A 127 28.11 -32.66 34.69
N LYS A 128 27.74 -31.41 34.99
CA LYS A 128 28.54 -30.53 35.88
C LYS A 128 28.44 -30.88 37.36
N SER A 129 27.42 -31.65 37.79
CA SER A 129 27.27 -32.09 39.18
C SER A 129 27.82 -33.51 39.44
N VAL A 130 28.20 -34.26 38.40
CA VAL A 130 28.73 -35.63 38.51
C VAL A 130 30.27 -35.66 38.54
N VAL A 131 30.96 -34.57 38.23
CA VAL A 131 32.42 -34.45 38.46
C VAL A 131 32.65 -34.26 39.96
N PRO A 132 33.24 -35.23 40.69
CA PRO A 132 33.49 -35.08 42.12
C PRO A 132 34.51 -33.94 42.29
N SER A 133 34.14 -32.91 43.05
CA SER A 133 35.08 -31.91 43.53
C SER A 133 36.12 -32.58 44.42
N GLY A 134 37.24 -32.99 43.83
CA GLY A 134 38.39 -33.55 44.53
C GLY A 134 38.92 -32.55 45.55
N ASN A 135 38.51 -32.68 46.80
CA ASN A 135 39.00 -31.87 47.90
C ASN A 135 40.40 -32.34 48.30
N GLY A 136 41.42 -31.64 47.81
CA GLY A 136 42.79 -31.71 48.32
C GLY A 136 42.91 -30.99 49.66
N THR A 137 42.49 -31.63 50.76
CA THR A 137 42.83 -31.16 52.11
C THR A 137 44.27 -31.55 52.42
N ARG A 138 45.18 -30.59 52.21
CA ARG A 138 46.58 -30.67 52.65
C ARG A 138 46.68 -30.78 54.18
N ARG A 139 47.58 -31.67 54.60
CA ARG A 139 48.16 -31.78 55.96
C ARG A 139 48.62 -30.43 56.51
N THR A 140 48.08 -30.06 57.67
CA THR A 140 48.67 -29.24 58.75
C THR A 140 47.83 -29.56 59.98
N VAL A 141 48.29 -30.03 61.14
CA VAL A 141 49.60 -30.18 61.78
C VAL A 141 49.45 -31.34 62.76
#